data_AF-L5NUV8-F1
#
_entry.id   AF-L5NUV8-F1
#
_cell.length_a   1.000
_cell.length_b   1.000
_cell.length_c   1.000
_cell.angle_alpha   90.00
_cell.angle_beta   90.00
_cell.angle_gamma   90.00
#
_symmetry.space_group_name_H-M   'P 1'
#
loop_
_entity.id
_entity.type
_entity.pdbx_description
1 polymer ?
#
loop_
_entity_poly.entity_id
_entity_poly.type
_entity_poly.pdbx_seq_one_letter_code
_entity_poly.pdbx_strand_id
1 'polypeptide(L)'
;MTEGHATDLDDLRVVADYQFGAGAGDALFPADADIELSRSRSGRPRQVYVDGDRVTSYGTDGRFTLGVAGGRRLYDDLDGDAYV
;
A
#
# COMPACT_ATOMS: atom_id res chain seq x y z
N MET A 1 10.18 3.21 -13.75
CA MET A 1 8.98 2.57 -13.21
C MET A 1 9.33 1.10 -13.23
N THR A 2 9.38 0.45 -12.07
CA THR A 2 9.85 -0.94 -11.96
C THR A 2 8.70 -1.75 -11.43
N GLU A 3 8.33 -2.81 -12.15
CA GLU A 3 7.35 -3.81 -11.70
C GLU A 3 7.75 -4.32 -10.30
N GLY A 4 6.81 -4.35 -9.37
CA GLY A 4 7.05 -4.90 -8.02
C GLY A 4 7.31 -6.40 -8.13
N HIS A 5 8.36 -6.93 -7.47
CA HIS A 5 8.50 -8.37 -7.36
C HIS A 5 7.46 -8.87 -6.35
N ALA A 6 6.92 -10.09 -6.51
CA ALA A 6 5.91 -10.64 -5.61
C ALA A 6 6.29 -10.51 -4.13
N THR A 7 7.57 -10.76 -3.80
CA THR A 7 8.11 -10.60 -2.44
C THR A 7 8.07 -9.16 -1.92
N ASP A 8 8.29 -8.14 -2.77
CA ASP A 8 8.16 -6.74 -2.35
C ASP A 8 6.71 -6.41 -1.98
N LEU A 9 5.74 -7.00 -2.67
CA LEU A 9 4.31 -6.75 -2.46
C LEU A 9 3.80 -7.39 -1.17
N ASP A 10 4.21 -8.63 -0.88
CA ASP A 10 3.89 -9.29 0.38
C ASP A 10 4.41 -8.49 1.59
N ASP A 11 5.64 -7.97 1.51
CA ASP A 11 6.21 -7.11 2.55
C ASP A 11 5.39 -5.82 2.73
N LEU A 12 4.94 -5.19 1.64
CA LEU A 12 4.11 -3.99 1.70
C LEU A 12 2.73 -4.26 2.30
N ARG A 13 2.12 -5.43 2.01
CA ARG A 13 0.85 -5.85 2.63
C ARG A 13 1.00 -6.04 4.13
N VAL A 14 2.07 -6.72 4.57
CA VAL A 14 2.38 -6.88 6.01
C VAL A 14 2.55 -5.52 6.70
N VAL A 15 3.26 -4.58 6.06
CA VAL A 15 3.47 -3.24 6.63
C VAL A 15 2.18 -2.41 6.64
N ALA A 16 1.26 -2.65 5.70
CA ALA A 16 -0.06 -2.03 5.69
C ALA A 16 -0.95 -2.59 6.81
N ASP A 17 -0.99 -3.92 6.98
CA ASP A 17 -1.73 -4.57 8.06
C ASP A 17 -1.24 -4.10 9.44
N TYR A 18 0.08 -3.95 9.60
CA TYR A 18 0.66 -3.44 10.83
C TYR A 18 0.26 -1.99 11.15
N GLN A 19 0.09 -1.14 10.13
CA GLN A 19 -0.17 0.28 10.33
C GLN A 19 -1.65 0.63 10.43
N PHE A 20 -2.50 -0.07 9.69
CA PHE A 20 -3.91 0.29 9.52
C PHE A 20 -4.87 -0.77 10.05
N GLY A 21 -4.36 -1.94 10.49
CA GLY A 21 -5.16 -3.05 10.98
C GLY A 21 -5.22 -4.21 9.99
N ALA A 22 -5.60 -5.38 10.48
CA ALA A 22 -5.68 -6.60 9.67
C ALA A 22 -6.63 -6.42 8.48
N GLY A 23 -6.21 -6.82 7.29
CA GLY A 23 -6.96 -6.69 6.04
C GLY A 23 -6.64 -5.42 5.25
N ALA A 24 -5.87 -4.50 5.83
CA ALA A 24 -5.41 -3.29 5.13
C ALA A 24 -4.43 -3.60 3.99
N GLY A 25 -3.64 -4.66 4.11
CA GLY A 25 -2.76 -5.10 3.03
C GLY A 25 -3.54 -5.43 1.77
N ASP A 26 -4.57 -6.25 1.88
CA ASP A 26 -5.41 -6.66 0.76
C ASP A 26 -6.27 -5.51 0.23
N ALA A 27 -6.81 -4.67 1.12
CA ALA A 27 -7.57 -3.48 0.73
C ALA A 27 -6.72 -2.47 -0.05
N LEU A 28 -5.46 -2.22 0.36
CA LEU A 28 -4.58 -1.27 -0.31
C LEU A 28 -3.89 -1.86 -1.55
N PHE A 29 -3.57 -3.16 -1.55
CA PHE A 29 -2.78 -3.82 -2.59
C PHE A 29 -3.41 -5.17 -3.02
N PRO A 30 -4.58 -5.15 -3.69
CA PRO A 30 -5.27 -6.37 -4.10
C PRO A 30 -4.39 -7.25 -5.01
N ALA A 31 -4.54 -8.58 -4.92
CA ALA A 31 -3.76 -9.52 -5.72
C ALA A 31 -4.04 -9.41 -7.23
N ASP A 32 -5.26 -9.03 -7.60
CA ASP A 32 -5.73 -8.94 -8.99
C ASP A 32 -5.60 -7.54 -9.61
N ALA A 33 -4.97 -6.58 -8.92
CA ALA A 33 -4.85 -5.20 -9.39
C ALA A 33 -3.51 -4.91 -10.07
N ASP A 34 -3.49 -3.91 -10.96
CA ASP A 34 -2.26 -3.42 -11.57
C ASP A 34 -1.52 -2.52 -10.58
N ILE A 35 -0.39 -3.01 -10.03
CA ILE A 35 0.38 -2.31 -9.00
C ILE A 35 1.72 -1.80 -9.54
N GLU A 36 1.92 -0.49 -9.46
CA GLU A 36 3.16 0.16 -9.86
C GLU A 36 3.89 0.77 -8.66
N LEU A 37 5.18 0.41 -8.53
CA LEU A 37 6.07 0.97 -7.51
C LEU A 37 7.06 1.97 -8.11
N SER A 38 6.94 3.20 -7.65
CA SER A 38 7.96 4.22 -7.85
C SER A 38 9.04 4.09 -6.79
N ARG A 39 10.30 3.89 -7.23
CA ARG A 39 11.48 3.78 -6.36
C ARG A 39 12.39 4.99 -6.53
N SER A 40 13.11 5.36 -5.47
CA SER A 40 14.20 6.33 -5.57
C SER A 40 15.35 5.76 -6.43
N ARG A 41 16.30 6.62 -6.83
CA ARG A 41 17.54 6.18 -7.49
C ARG A 41 18.35 5.17 -6.66
N SER A 42 18.15 5.15 -5.35
CA SER A 42 18.80 4.21 -4.43
C SER A 42 18.00 2.90 -4.23
N GLY A 43 16.90 2.70 -4.96
CA GLY A 43 16.06 1.50 -4.89
C GLY A 43 14.97 1.51 -3.81
N ARG A 44 14.88 2.56 -2.97
CA ARG A 44 13.89 2.60 -1.88
C ARG A 44 12.48 2.86 -2.44
N PRO A 45 11.45 2.10 -2.02
CA PRO A 45 10.05 2.40 -2.34
C PRO A 45 9.70 3.83 -1.95
N ARG A 46 8.89 4.51 -2.78
CA ARG A 46 8.48 5.90 -2.53
C ARG A 46 7.00 6.09 -2.73
N GLN A 47 6.44 5.63 -3.83
CA GLN A 47 5.01 5.76 -4.11
C GLN A 47 4.50 4.44 -4.68
N VAL A 48 3.32 4.03 -4.24
CA VAL A 48 2.62 2.86 -4.75
C VAL A 48 1.34 3.35 -5.41
N TYR A 49 1.14 2.88 -6.64
CA TYR A 49 -0.04 3.16 -7.44
C TYR A 49 -0.78 1.86 -7.69
N VAL A 50 -2.11 1.93 -7.70
CA VAL A 50 -2.99 0.80 -7.98
C VAL A 50 -4.01 1.27 -9.01
N ASP A 51 -4.06 0.61 -10.17
CA ASP A 51 -4.89 0.99 -11.32
C ASP A 51 -4.66 2.44 -11.77
N GLY A 52 -3.41 2.92 -11.68
CA GLY A 52 -3.00 4.29 -12.04
C GLY A 52 -3.22 5.35 -10.95
N ASP A 53 -3.92 5.03 -9.85
CA ASP A 53 -4.15 5.96 -8.75
C ASP A 53 -3.12 5.81 -7.63
N ARG A 54 -2.61 6.94 -7.11
CA ARG A 54 -1.66 6.90 -5.98
C ARG A 54 -2.37 6.50 -4.69
N VAL A 55 -2.10 5.29 -4.24
CA VAL A 55 -2.65 4.72 -3.00
C VAL A 55 -1.86 5.17 -1.78
N THR A 56 -0.54 5.06 -1.83
CA THR A 56 0.32 5.39 -0.68
C THR A 56 1.67 5.97 -1.10
N SER A 57 2.29 6.71 -0.18
CA SER A 57 3.70 7.04 -0.23
C SER A 57 4.45 6.32 0.89
N TYR A 58 5.58 5.70 0.57
CA TYR A 58 6.46 5.06 1.54
C TYR A 58 7.52 6.05 2.01
N GLY A 59 7.41 6.42 3.29
CA GLY A 59 8.30 7.34 3.96
C GLY A 59 9.68 6.74 4.23
N THR A 60 10.64 7.61 4.53
CA THR A 60 12.01 7.18 4.87
C THR A 60 12.12 6.49 6.23
N ASP A 61 11.08 6.65 7.03
CA ASP A 61 10.82 6.06 8.35
C ASP A 61 10.18 4.67 8.26
N GLY A 62 9.93 4.16 7.05
CA GLY A 62 9.31 2.85 6.83
C GLY A 62 7.80 2.83 7.03
N ARG A 63 7.15 4.00 7.03
CA ARG A 63 5.70 4.16 7.20
C ARG A 63 5.00 4.55 5.92
N PHE A 64 3.72 4.23 5.85
CA PHE A 64 2.86 4.62 4.75
C PHE A 64 2.15 5.94 5.08
N THR A 65 2.10 6.84 4.10
CA THR A 65 1.20 7.99 4.10
C THR A 65 0.15 7.78 3.04
N LEU A 66 -1.12 7.77 3.45
CA LEU A 66 -2.24 7.53 2.55
C LEU A 66 -2.43 8.68 1.56
N GLY A 67 -2.58 8.32 0.30
CA GLY A 67 -3.24 9.17 -0.69
C GLY A 67 -4.77 9.09 -0.53
N VAL A 68 -5.48 9.97 -1.24
CA VAL A 68 -6.96 9.98 -1.23
C VAL A 68 -7.53 8.63 -1.67
N ALA A 69 -6.98 8.04 -2.73
CA ALA A 69 -7.43 6.76 -3.25
C ALA A 69 -7.13 5.58 -2.29
N GLY A 70 -6.06 5.67 -1.49
CA GLY A 70 -5.76 4.66 -0.48
C GLY A 70 -6.65 4.77 0.76
N GLY A 71 -6.91 6.01 1.22
CA GLY A 71 -7.85 6.24 2.32
C GLY A 71 -9.27 5.78 1.97
N ARG A 72 -9.70 5.97 0.72
CA ARG A 72 -11.01 5.48 0.25
C ARG A 72 -11.10 3.95 0.25
N ARG A 73 -10.08 3.25 -0.27
CA ARG A 73 -10.02 1.79 -0.22
C ARG A 73 -10.10 1.26 1.20
N LEU A 74 -9.31 1.82 2.13
CA LEU A 74 -9.39 1.42 3.54
C LEU A 74 -10.78 1.68 4.14
N TYR A 75 -11.41 2.82 3.82
CA TYR A 75 -12.73 3.14 4.33
C TYR A 75 -13.83 2.21 3.79
N ASP A 76 -13.71 1.79 2.53
CA ASP A 76 -14.69 0.95 1.86
C ASP A 76 -14.52 -0.54 2.23
N ASP A 77 -13.28 -1.00 2.48
CA ASP A 77 -12.94 -2.43 2.69
C ASP A 77 -12.57 -2.83 4.13
N LEU A 78 -12.11 -1.91 5.00
CA LEU A 78 -11.97 -2.23 6.43
C LEU A 78 -13.27 -1.96 7.17
N ASP A 79 -13.81 -3.02 7.76
CA ASP A 79 -14.85 -2.90 8.77
C ASP A 79 -14.37 -2.00 9.93
N GLY A 80 -15.26 -1.12 10.39
CA GLY A 80 -14.97 -0.11 11.42
C GLY A 80 -14.59 -0.66 12.80
N ASP A 81 -14.64 -1.99 12.97
CA ASP A 81 -14.23 -2.73 14.16
C ASP A 81 -12.73 -3.07 14.18
N ALA A 82 -11.92 -2.58 13.22
CA ALA A 82 -10.45 -2.78 13.24
C ALA A 82 -9.75 -2.11 14.46
N TYR A 83 -10.50 -1.41 15.31
CA TYR A 83 -10.04 -0.78 16.55
C TYR A 83 -11.02 -1.08 17.72
N VAL A 84 -11.31 -2.35 18.00
CA VAL A 84 -11.97 -2.78 19.25
C VAL A 84 -11.03 -3.55 20.18
#